data_AF-A0A699Q7F8-F1
#
_entry.id   AF-A0A699Q7F8-F1
#
_cell.length_a   1.000
_cell.length_b   1.000
_cell.length_c   1.000
_cell.angle_alpha   90.00
_cell.angle_beta   90.00
_cell.angle_gamma   90.00
#
_symmetry.space_group_name_H-M   'P 1'
#
loop_
_entity.id
_entity.type
_entity.pdbx_description
1 polymer ?
#
loop_
_entity_poly.entity_id
_entity_poly.type
_entity_poly.pdbx_seq_one_letter_code
_entity_poly.pdbx_strand_id
1 'polypeptide(L)'
;MDESTRLQKGLDEMIEQRSDGTLNYLDRIWVPLKGDEKTLIIDEAHKLKYSVHPGADKMYYDLKDRYWWPDIKKDIAVHVTMDFLTKLPRTSSGHDTIWVTMDWLTKFAYFLPMCEDYKMDRLARLYLNEIVAIHGVPISIISDRNSRFTSRFWQSMQEALGTRLDMSTYPLFEPPVSYP
;
A
#
# COMPACT_ATOMS: atom_id res chain seq x y z
N MET A 1 -27.54 1.96 -20.49
CA MET A 1 -26.14 1.80 -20.90
C MET A 1 -25.34 2.73 -20.02
N ASP A 2 -24.53 2.17 -19.12
CA ASP A 2 -23.83 2.90 -18.05
C ASP A 2 -22.65 3.71 -18.62
N GLU A 3 -22.29 4.80 -17.94
CA GLU A 3 -21.23 5.73 -18.31
C GLU A 3 -19.86 5.03 -18.39
N SER A 4 -19.61 4.04 -17.51
CA SER A 4 -18.44 3.16 -17.58
C SER A 4 -18.40 2.36 -18.89
N THR A 5 -19.55 1.86 -19.36
CA THR A 5 -19.65 1.11 -20.62
C THR A 5 -19.40 2.00 -21.85
N ARG A 6 -19.73 3.30 -21.78
CA ARG A 6 -19.47 4.27 -22.85
C ARG A 6 -18.00 4.69 -22.92
N LEU A 7 -17.39 4.94 -21.76
CA LEU A 7 -15.96 5.26 -21.66
C LEU A 7 -15.10 4.09 -22.15
N GLN A 8 -15.47 2.86 -21.80
CA GLN A 8 -14.78 1.65 -22.25
C GLN A 8 -14.80 1.54 -23.79
N LYS A 9 -15.98 1.75 -24.40
CA LYS A 9 -16.16 1.62 -25.85
C LYS A 9 -15.36 2.66 -26.65
N GLY A 10 -15.23 3.89 -26.13
CA GLY A 10 -14.39 4.92 -26.75
C GLY A 10 -12.89 4.72 -26.53
N LEU A 11 -12.50 4.07 -25.44
CA LEU A 11 -11.12 3.68 -25.15
C LEU A 11 -10.65 2.54 -26.04
N ASP A 12 -11.50 1.53 -26.26
CA ASP A 12 -11.19 0.38 -27.11
C ASP A 12 -10.91 0.79 -28.58
N GLU A 13 -11.50 1.89 -29.05
CA GLU A 13 -11.26 2.47 -30.39
C GLU A 13 -9.91 3.20 -30.51
N MET A 14 -9.25 3.54 -29.40
CA MET A 14 -7.98 4.29 -29.37
C MET A 14 -6.77 3.41 -29.00
N ILE A 15 -6.97 2.11 -28.82
CA ILE A 15 -5.91 1.15 -28.49
C ILE A 15 -5.31 0.59 -29.79
N GLU A 16 -4.01 0.75 -29.95
CA GLU A 16 -3.25 0.24 -31.09
C GLU A 16 -2.59 -1.09 -30.74
N GLN A 17 -2.80 -2.12 -31.56
CA GLN A 17 -2.11 -3.39 -31.41
C GLN A 17 -0.82 -3.40 -32.23
N ARG A 18 0.32 -3.63 -31.57
CA ARG A 18 1.62 -3.80 -32.23
C ARG A 18 1.80 -5.22 -32.78
N SER A 19 2.78 -5.37 -33.67
CA SER A 19 3.12 -6.64 -34.32
C SER A 19 3.57 -7.75 -33.35
N ASP A 20 4.04 -7.38 -32.15
CA ASP A 20 4.41 -8.30 -31.07
C ASP A 20 3.23 -8.72 -30.18
N GLY A 21 2.01 -8.24 -30.47
CA GLY A 21 0.80 -8.51 -29.70
C GLY A 21 0.53 -7.51 -28.57
N THR A 22 1.43 -6.55 -28.32
CA THR A 22 1.27 -5.54 -27.26
C THR A 22 0.23 -4.50 -27.66
N LEU A 23 -0.70 -4.21 -26.75
CA LEU A 23 -1.67 -3.13 -26.88
C LEU A 23 -1.07 -1.82 -26.36
N ASN A 24 -1.24 -0.71 -27.09
CA ASN A 24 -0.75 0.60 -26.69
C ASN A 24 -1.84 1.66 -26.75
N TYR A 25 -1.73 2.66 -25.87
CA TYR A 25 -2.57 3.85 -25.85
C TYR A 25 -1.66 5.08 -25.72
N LEU A 26 -1.67 5.98 -26.71
CA LEU A 26 -0.82 7.18 -26.76
C LEU A 26 0.66 6.87 -26.42
N ASP A 27 1.26 5.93 -27.17
CA ASP A 27 2.64 5.46 -27.02
C ASP A 27 3.00 4.74 -25.70
N ARG A 28 2.00 4.40 -24.87
CA ARG A 28 2.21 3.66 -23.62
C ARG A 28 1.61 2.27 -23.72
N ILE A 29 2.24 1.31 -23.05
CA ILE A 29 1.74 -0.06 -22.98
C ILE A 29 0.41 -0.05 -22.21
N TRP A 30 -0.66 -0.42 -22.88
CA TRP A 30 -1.97 -0.55 -22.29
C TRP A 30 -2.03 -1.86 -21.48
N VAL A 31 -2.38 -1.73 -20.21
CA VAL A 31 -2.50 -2.88 -19.30
C VAL A 31 -3.97 -3.27 -19.16
N PRO A 32 -4.30 -4.56 -19.38
CA PRO A 32 -5.66 -5.05 -19.21
C PRO A 32 -6.28 -4.70 -17.85
N LEU A 33 -7.57 -4.37 -17.88
CA LEU A 33 -8.34 -4.08 -16.67
C LEU A 33 -8.61 -5.33 -15.81
N LYS A 34 -8.61 -6.50 -16.44
CA LYS A 34 -8.85 -7.80 -15.80
C LYS A 34 -7.55 -8.60 -15.83
N GLY A 35 -7.27 -9.26 -14.72
CA GLY A 35 -6.06 -10.03 -14.50
C GLY A 35 -5.20 -9.43 -13.39
N ASP A 36 -4.01 -9.98 -13.20
CA ASP A 36 -3.04 -9.60 -12.17
C ASP A 36 -1.86 -8.78 -12.74
N GLU A 37 -1.88 -8.44 -14.03
CA GLU A 37 -0.79 -7.77 -14.73
C GLU A 37 -0.45 -6.42 -14.11
N LYS A 38 -1.49 -5.65 -13.71
CA LYS A 38 -1.32 -4.36 -13.01
C LYS A 38 -0.56 -4.55 -11.70
N THR A 39 -0.96 -5.55 -10.91
CA THR A 39 -0.34 -5.87 -9.62
C THR A 39 1.10 -6.28 -9.81
N LEU A 40 1.39 -7.15 -10.79
CA LEU A 40 2.75 -7.58 -11.11
C LEU A 40 3.64 -6.42 -11.53
N ILE A 41 3.15 -5.51 -12.37
CA ILE A 41 3.88 -4.32 -12.80
C ILE A 41 4.19 -3.39 -11.62
N ILE A 42 3.21 -3.15 -10.74
CA ILE A 42 3.39 -2.32 -9.55
C ILE A 42 4.37 -2.97 -8.57
N ASP A 43 4.21 -4.27 -8.30
CA ASP A 43 5.06 -5.06 -7.42
C ASP A 43 6.52 -5.10 -7.90
N GLU A 44 6.71 -5.28 -9.20
CA GLU A 44 8.05 -5.32 -9.79
C GLU A 44 8.70 -3.94 -9.76
N ALA A 45 7.95 -2.87 -10.07
CA ALA A 45 8.43 -1.50 -9.93
C ALA A 45 8.80 -1.16 -8.48
N HIS A 46 8.06 -1.71 -7.51
CA HIS A 46 8.34 -1.57 -6.08
C HIS A 46 9.63 -2.31 -5.67
N LYS A 47 9.96 -3.45 -6.29
CA LYS A 47 11.18 -4.23 -6.00
C LYS A 47 12.44 -3.69 -6.70
N LEU A 48 12.30 -3.15 -7.91
CA LEU A 48 13.44 -2.78 -8.77
C LEU A 48 14.14 -1.47 -8.38
N LYS A 49 13.47 -0.56 -7.66
CA LYS A 49 14.03 0.76 -7.35
C LYS A 49 14.57 0.84 -5.93
N TYR A 50 15.85 0.48 -5.80
CA TYR A 50 16.88 0.92 -4.84
C TYR A 50 16.42 1.22 -3.41
N SER A 51 17.14 0.63 -2.45
CA SER A 51 17.02 0.69 -0.98
C SER A 51 17.00 2.08 -0.29
N VAL A 52 16.51 3.13 -0.94
CA VAL A 52 16.24 4.47 -0.40
C VAL A 52 14.88 4.93 -0.95
N HIS A 53 13.83 4.70 -0.16
CA HIS A 53 12.40 4.89 -0.45
C HIS A 53 12.05 5.91 -1.55
N PRO A 54 11.78 5.49 -2.80
CA PRO A 54 11.09 6.33 -3.75
C PRO A 54 9.63 6.50 -3.28
N GLY A 55 9.19 7.73 -3.05
CA GLY A 55 7.79 7.98 -2.75
C GLY A 55 6.86 7.50 -3.87
N ALA A 56 5.59 7.18 -3.59
CA ALA A 56 4.71 6.70 -4.65
C ALA A 56 4.42 7.74 -5.74
N ASP A 57 4.67 9.03 -5.49
CA ASP A 57 4.70 10.03 -6.56
C ASP A 57 5.71 9.65 -7.64
N LYS A 58 6.93 9.28 -7.21
CA LYS A 58 7.98 8.79 -8.11
C LYS A 58 7.54 7.49 -8.78
N MET A 59 6.96 6.55 -8.03
CA MET A 59 6.43 5.30 -8.60
C MET A 59 5.33 5.54 -9.64
N TYR A 60 4.44 6.50 -9.40
CA TYR A 60 3.42 6.92 -10.35
C TYR A 60 4.03 7.52 -11.61
N TYR A 61 4.99 8.44 -11.49
CA TYR A 61 5.63 9.01 -12.69
C TYR A 61 6.44 7.97 -13.47
N ASP A 62 7.12 7.05 -12.79
CA ASP A 62 7.88 5.96 -13.41
C ASP A 62 6.99 4.98 -14.17
N LEU A 63 5.86 4.60 -13.58
CA LEU A 63 4.90 3.70 -14.22
C LEU A 63 4.13 4.42 -15.33
N LYS A 64 3.72 5.67 -15.09
CA LYS A 64 2.99 6.50 -16.06
C LYS A 64 3.80 6.80 -17.31
N ASP A 65 5.13 6.77 -17.24
CA ASP A 65 5.99 6.97 -18.40
C ASP A 65 5.84 5.83 -19.42
N ARG A 66 5.74 4.59 -18.95
CA ARG A 66 5.75 3.39 -19.82
C ARG A 66 4.42 2.69 -19.96
N TYR A 67 3.56 2.76 -18.95
CA TYR A 67 2.32 2.02 -18.88
C TYR A 67 1.11 2.93 -18.75
N TRP A 68 -0.04 2.42 -19.15
CA TRP A 68 -1.31 3.09 -19.01
C TRP A 68 -2.42 2.10 -18.67
N TRP A 69 -3.20 2.44 -17.64
CA TRP A 69 -4.51 1.86 -17.36
C TRP A 69 -5.36 2.87 -16.58
N PRO A 70 -6.70 2.78 -16.64
CA PRO A 70 -7.58 3.58 -15.80
C PRO A 70 -7.26 3.42 -14.32
N ASP A 71 -7.28 4.52 -13.56
CA ASP A 71 -7.06 4.52 -12.11
C ASP A 71 -5.67 4.02 -11.64
N ILE A 72 -4.61 4.12 -12.46
CA ILE A 72 -3.21 3.81 -12.07
C ILE A 72 -2.78 4.42 -10.73
N LYS A 73 -3.26 5.63 -10.41
CA LYS A 73 -3.01 6.25 -9.10
C LYS A 73 -3.65 5.47 -7.96
N LYS A 74 -4.90 5.03 -8.10
CA LYS A 74 -5.60 4.28 -7.05
C LYS A 74 -4.91 2.94 -6.82
N ASP A 75 -4.52 2.24 -7.89
CA ASP A 75 -3.83 0.94 -7.78
C ASP A 75 -2.43 1.07 -7.14
N ILE A 76 -1.78 2.23 -7.29
CA ILE A 76 -0.54 2.57 -6.58
C ILE A 76 -0.78 2.89 -5.09
N ALA A 77 -1.91 3.52 -4.76
CA ALA A 77 -2.28 3.90 -3.38
C ALA A 77 -2.51 2.71 -2.44
N VAL A 78 -2.61 1.50 -2.97
CA VAL A 78 -2.99 0.32 -2.19
C VAL A 78 -1.80 -0.32 -1.44
N HIS A 79 -0.64 0.36 -1.42
CA HIS A 79 0.54 -0.01 -0.65
C HIS A 79 0.63 0.85 0.60
N VAL A 80 0.70 0.21 1.78
CA VAL A 80 0.84 0.93 3.06
C VAL A 80 2.04 0.44 3.84
N THR A 81 2.60 1.29 4.69
CA THR A 81 3.59 0.88 5.69
C THR A 81 3.04 1.04 7.09
N MET A 82 3.41 0.12 7.97
CA MET A 82 2.90 0.07 9.33
C MET A 82 4.03 -0.10 10.33
N ASP A 83 3.98 0.67 11.42
CA ASP A 83 4.95 0.54 12.50
C ASP A 83 4.31 0.87 13.86
N PHE A 84 4.90 0.36 14.92
CA PHE A 84 4.53 0.68 16.30
C PHE A 84 5.64 1.48 16.98
N LEU A 85 5.36 2.75 17.25
CA LEU A 85 6.17 3.55 18.15
C LEU A 85 5.79 3.21 19.59
N THR A 86 6.55 2.30 20.19
CA THR A 86 6.31 1.75 21.54
C THR A 86 7.09 2.51 22.62
N LYS A 87 6.85 2.17 23.89
CA LYS A 87 7.56 2.69 25.07
C LYS A 87 7.50 4.22 25.20
N LEU A 88 6.41 4.81 24.74
CA LEU A 88 6.17 6.24 24.91
C LEU A 88 5.73 6.54 26.35
N PRO A 89 5.90 7.78 26.84
CA PRO A 89 5.34 8.19 28.12
C PRO A 89 3.83 7.91 28.15
N ARG A 90 3.40 7.15 29.16
CA ARG A 90 1.99 6.75 29.27
C ARG A 90 1.11 7.96 29.56
N THR A 91 0.13 8.18 28.69
CA THR A 91 -0.87 9.25 28.83
C THR A 91 -1.82 8.97 30.00
N SER A 92 -2.55 9.99 30.46
CA SER A 92 -3.59 9.83 31.49
C SER A 92 -4.73 8.90 31.06
N SER A 93 -4.97 8.77 29.75
CA SER A 93 -5.92 7.82 29.17
C SER A 93 -5.35 6.41 28.97
N GLY A 94 -4.08 6.19 29.36
CA GLY A 94 -3.45 4.88 29.41
C GLY A 94 -2.70 4.45 28.15
N HIS A 95 -2.68 5.26 27.10
CA HIS A 95 -1.96 4.97 25.85
C HIS A 95 -0.45 5.21 26.03
N ASP A 96 0.36 4.26 25.57
CA ASP A 96 1.83 4.26 25.63
C ASP A 96 2.48 3.83 24.31
N THR A 97 1.67 3.63 23.27
CA THR A 97 2.11 3.24 21.93
C THR A 97 1.33 4.01 20.88
N ILE A 98 1.99 4.37 19.78
CA ILE A 98 1.34 4.92 18.58
C ILE A 98 1.51 3.92 17.45
N TRP A 99 0.40 3.50 16.82
CA TRP A 99 0.43 2.80 15.56
C TRP A 99 0.43 3.81 14.42
N VAL A 100 1.52 3.79 13.66
CA VAL A 100 1.69 4.61 12.47
C VAL A 100 1.28 3.77 11.26
N THR A 101 0.37 4.27 10.45
CA THR A 101 0.07 3.74 9.11
C THR A 101 0.32 4.83 8.08
N MET A 102 1.19 4.59 7.11
CA MET A 102 1.48 5.54 6.05
C MET A 102 0.97 5.02 4.71
N ASP A 103 0.15 5.82 4.05
CA ASP A 103 -0.22 5.61 2.65
C ASP A 103 0.92 6.11 1.76
N TRP A 104 1.44 5.21 0.92
CA TRP A 104 2.55 5.55 0.06
C TRP A 104 2.21 6.58 -1.02
N LEU A 105 0.98 6.60 -1.55
CA LEU A 105 0.52 7.56 -2.55
C LEU A 105 0.42 8.97 -1.97
N THR A 106 -0.41 9.12 -0.95
CA THR A 106 -0.73 10.44 -0.45
C THR A 106 0.33 11.00 0.48
N LYS A 107 1.25 10.15 0.95
CA LYS A 107 2.23 10.46 2.00
C LYS A 107 1.57 10.91 3.31
N PHE A 108 0.27 10.67 3.48
CA PHE A 108 -0.39 10.87 4.75
C PHE A 108 -0.04 9.73 5.70
N ALA A 109 0.21 10.12 6.95
CA ALA A 109 0.41 9.21 8.06
C ALA A 109 -0.77 9.32 9.01
N TYR A 110 -1.34 8.17 9.35
CA TYR A 110 -2.38 7.99 10.35
C TYR A 110 -1.71 7.55 11.63
N PHE A 111 -1.97 8.28 12.72
CA PHE A 111 -1.42 8.01 14.04
C PHE A 111 -2.53 7.57 14.96
N LEU A 112 -2.57 6.27 15.26
CA LEU A 112 -3.59 5.69 16.13
C LEU A 112 -2.98 5.45 17.53
N PRO A 113 -3.47 6.14 18.57
CA PRO A 113 -3.02 5.86 19.93
C PRO A 113 -3.53 4.49 20.39
N MET A 114 -2.65 3.70 21.01
CA MET A 114 -2.97 2.38 21.55
C MET A 114 -2.16 2.08 22.81
N CYS A 115 -2.47 0.97 23.47
CA CYS A 115 -1.67 0.46 24.57
C CYS A 115 -0.88 -0.77 24.08
N GLU A 116 0.36 -0.90 24.55
CA GLU A 116 1.25 -1.97 24.13
C GLU A 116 0.69 -3.37 24.48
N ASP A 117 -0.11 -3.44 25.56
CA ASP A 117 -0.78 -4.64 26.07
C ASP A 117 -2.08 -5.02 25.33
N TYR A 118 -2.44 -4.29 24.26
CA TYR A 118 -3.59 -4.65 23.44
C TYR A 118 -3.42 -6.06 22.86
N LYS A 119 -4.42 -6.90 23.11
CA LYS A 119 -4.53 -8.22 22.51
C LYS A 119 -4.76 -8.11 21.00
N MET A 120 -4.38 -9.16 20.28
CA MET A 120 -4.46 -9.21 18.82
C MET A 120 -5.89 -9.03 18.26
N ASP A 121 -6.93 -9.46 18.99
CA ASP A 121 -8.32 -9.26 18.59
C ASP A 121 -8.71 -7.78 18.60
N ARG A 122 -8.22 -7.01 19.59
CA ARG A 122 -8.43 -5.56 19.65
C ARG A 122 -7.64 -4.86 18.55
N LEU A 123 -6.40 -5.29 18.28
CA LEU A 123 -5.59 -4.77 17.19
C LEU A 123 -6.25 -4.98 15.82
N ALA A 124 -6.78 -6.18 15.56
CA ALA A 124 -7.51 -6.47 14.31
C ALA A 124 -8.76 -5.63 14.15
N ARG A 125 -9.54 -5.42 15.22
CA ARG A 125 -10.70 -4.52 15.17
C ARG A 125 -10.29 -3.10 14.84
N LEU A 126 -9.22 -2.60 15.44
CA LEU A 126 -8.70 -1.26 15.17
C LEU A 126 -8.24 -1.13 13.72
N TYR A 127 -7.51 -2.12 13.20
CA TYR A 127 -7.12 -2.16 11.79
C TYR A 127 -8.32 -2.10 10.84
N LEU A 128 -9.32 -2.95 11.07
CA LEU A 128 -10.50 -3.00 10.20
C LEU A 128 -11.30 -1.69 10.24
N ASN A 129 -11.48 -1.11 11.43
CA ASN A 129 -12.31 0.07 11.62
C ASN A 129 -11.62 1.37 11.21
N GLU A 130 -10.31 1.49 11.41
CA GLU A 130 -9.59 2.75 11.21
C GLU A 130 -8.81 2.77 9.90
N ILE A 131 -8.27 1.63 9.46
CA ILE A 131 -7.45 1.58 8.24
C ILE A 131 -8.29 1.05 7.08
N VAL A 132 -8.85 -0.15 7.19
CA VAL A 132 -9.59 -0.79 6.09
C VAL A 132 -10.87 -0.04 5.77
N ALA A 133 -11.58 0.49 6.77
CA ALA A 133 -12.79 1.27 6.52
C ALA A 133 -12.53 2.58 5.75
N ILE A 134 -11.35 3.19 5.93
CA ILE A 134 -10.97 4.45 5.27
C ILE A 134 -10.38 4.17 3.88
N HIS A 135 -9.46 3.22 3.79
CA HIS A 135 -8.62 3.01 2.61
C HIS A 135 -9.05 1.81 1.75
N GLY A 136 -9.96 0.98 2.24
CA GLY A 136 -10.15 -0.37 1.71
C GLY A 136 -9.01 -1.31 2.16
N VAL A 137 -9.06 -2.54 1.66
CA VAL A 137 -8.05 -3.55 1.96
C VAL A 137 -6.76 -3.24 1.18
N PRO A 138 -5.60 -3.06 1.84
CA PRO A 138 -4.32 -2.87 1.17
C PRO A 138 -3.93 -4.08 0.30
N ILE A 139 -3.31 -3.86 -0.86
CA ILE A 139 -2.69 -4.92 -1.68
C ILE A 139 -1.45 -5.42 -0.96
N SER A 140 -0.68 -4.51 -0.34
CA SER A 140 0.44 -4.91 0.50
C SER A 140 0.67 -3.99 1.70
N ILE A 141 1.25 -4.60 2.73
CA ILE A 141 1.70 -3.94 3.95
C ILE A 141 3.19 -4.23 4.10
N ILE A 142 4.01 -3.19 4.26
CA ILE A 142 5.38 -3.35 4.76
C ILE A 142 5.37 -2.98 6.23
N SER A 143 5.81 -3.90 7.08
CA SER A 143 5.92 -3.65 8.51
C SER A 143 7.32 -3.97 9.03
N ASP A 144 7.64 -3.46 10.22
CA ASP A 144 8.79 -3.94 10.96
C ASP A 144 8.56 -5.39 11.45
N ARG A 145 9.57 -5.95 12.14
CA ARG A 145 9.49 -7.32 12.68
C ARG A 145 8.84 -7.39 14.06
N ASN A 146 8.00 -6.42 14.42
CA ASN A 146 7.30 -6.44 15.70
C ASN A 146 6.51 -7.76 15.87
N SER A 147 6.45 -8.28 17.10
CA SER A 147 5.79 -9.56 17.42
C SER A 147 4.31 -9.58 17.03
N ARG A 148 3.66 -8.40 17.01
CA ARG A 148 2.26 -8.26 16.57
C ARG A 148 2.11 -8.55 15.07
N PHE A 149 2.98 -8.00 14.23
CA PHE A 149 2.95 -8.23 12.78
C PHE A 149 3.46 -9.61 12.37
N THR A 150 4.38 -10.19 13.15
CA THR A 150 4.89 -11.54 12.92
C THR A 150 4.02 -12.64 13.56
N SER A 151 2.95 -12.26 14.26
CA SER A 151 2.04 -13.22 14.88
C SER A 151 1.28 -14.03 13.82
N ARG A 152 1.05 -15.32 14.10
CA ARG A 152 0.27 -16.20 13.21
C ARG A 152 -1.12 -15.65 12.93
N PHE A 153 -1.76 -15.07 13.94
CA PHE A 153 -3.08 -14.46 13.79
C PHE A 153 -3.06 -13.32 12.77
N TRP A 154 -2.09 -12.40 12.87
CA TRP A 154 -1.99 -11.27 11.94
C TRP A 154 -1.70 -11.76 10.51
N GLN A 155 -0.74 -12.67 10.35
CA GLN A 155 -0.41 -13.24 9.05
C GLN A 155 -1.61 -13.91 8.39
N SER A 156 -2.32 -14.78 9.10
CA SER A 156 -3.52 -15.45 8.58
C SER A 156 -4.65 -14.46 8.28
N MET A 157 -4.79 -13.38 9.05
CA MET A 157 -5.79 -12.35 8.78
C MET A 157 -5.46 -11.60 7.48
N GLN A 158 -4.21 -11.19 7.27
CA GLN A 158 -3.79 -10.50 6.04
C GLN A 158 -3.92 -11.41 4.82
N GLU A 159 -3.51 -12.69 4.94
CA GLU A 159 -3.70 -13.69 3.90
C GLU A 159 -5.18 -13.86 3.53
N ALA A 160 -6.07 -13.94 4.53
CA ALA A 160 -7.52 -14.07 4.30
C ALA A 160 -8.14 -12.82 3.64
N LEU A 161 -7.54 -11.64 3.87
CA LEU A 161 -7.92 -10.39 3.21
C LEU A 161 -7.32 -10.24 1.80
N GLY A 162 -6.39 -11.11 1.42
CA GLY A 162 -5.66 -11.01 0.15
C GLY A 162 -4.55 -9.96 0.16
N THR A 163 -4.09 -9.55 1.35
CA THR A 163 -3.01 -8.58 1.53
C THR A 163 -1.67 -9.28 1.64
N ARG A 164 -0.70 -8.89 0.81
CA ARG A 164 0.69 -9.33 0.96
C ARG A 164 1.35 -8.62 2.14
N LEU A 165 1.95 -9.38 3.04
CA LEU A 165 2.68 -8.84 4.18
C LEU A 165 4.19 -9.03 3.97
N ASP A 166 4.91 -7.92 3.82
CA ASP A 166 6.36 -7.87 3.66
C ASP A 166 7.03 -7.30 4.92
N MET A 167 8.14 -7.89 5.34
CA MET A 167 8.86 -7.47 6.55
C MET A 167 10.09 -6.65 6.20
N SER A 168 10.25 -5.48 6.82
CA SER A 168 11.45 -4.66 6.67
C SER A 168 12.66 -5.28 7.37
N THR A 169 13.85 -4.92 6.89
CA THR A 169 15.13 -5.29 7.50
C THR A 169 15.62 -4.25 8.51
N TYR A 170 15.04 -3.05 8.48
CA TYR A 170 15.40 -1.89 9.32
C TYR A 170 14.13 -1.27 9.94
N PRO A 171 14.23 -0.55 11.07
CA PRO A 171 13.11 0.20 11.63
C PRO A 171 12.52 1.14 10.58
N LEU A 172 11.19 1.16 10.44
CA LEU A 172 10.51 1.99 9.44
C LEU A 172 10.44 3.44 9.88
N PHE A 173 10.37 3.69 11.19
CA PHE A 173 10.43 5.01 11.78
C PHE A 173 11.43 5.02 12.94
N GLU A 174 12.55 5.75 12.78
CA GLU A 174 13.47 5.98 13.89
C GLU A 174 13.05 7.23 14.67
N PRO A 175 13.03 7.17 16.02
CA PRO A 175 12.89 8.39 16.81
C PRO A 175 14.10 9.30 16.53
N PRO A 176 13.91 10.64 16.49
CA PRO A 176 15.01 11.55 16.27
C PRO A 176 16.09 11.33 17.33
N VAL A 177 17.30 11.03 16.87
CA VAL A 177 18.48 10.91 17.73
C VAL A 177 18.72 12.28 18.35
N SER A 178 18.52 12.41 19.65
CA SER A 178 18.97 13.59 20.38
C SER A 178 20.49 13.57 20.37
N TYR A 179 21.12 14.39 19.51
CA TYR A 179 22.54 14.66 19.63
C TYR A 179 22.81 15.40 20.95
N PRO A 180 23.87 15.04 21.69
CA PRO A 180 24.25 15.69 22.94
C PRO A 180 24.65 17.15 22.74
#